data_AF-U6LSX5-F1
#
_entry.id   AF-U6LSX5-F1
#
_cell.length_a   1.000
_cell.length_b   1.000
_cell.length_c   1.000
_cell.angle_alpha   90.00
_cell.angle_beta   90.00
_cell.angle_gamma   90.00
#
_symmetry.space_group_name_H-M   'P 1'
#
loop_
_entity.id
_entity.type
_entity.pdbx_description
1 polymer ?
#
loop_
_entity_poly.entity_id
_entity_poly.type
_entity_poly.pdbx_seq_one_letter_code
_entity_poly.pdbx_strand_id
1 'polypeptide(L)'
;MKKTRKANYRPVSRRPKSSRGRFYDLKKNQKDSILKLKWNNNKTVLQNFENINLRDFENQLADDEALSKKNPEKSLNEMDTKIVAKLIEKHKDDYVAMSRDMKLQQLLLLLLQQRQRQLQQQLQQQQLQQLQQQQLQQQQQLPRFALKHEN
;
A
#
# COMPACT_ATOMS: atom_id res chain seq x y z
N MET A 1 -45.60 -18.81 -49.05
CA MET A 1 -45.16 -17.63 -48.26
C MET A 1 -44.29 -18.07 -47.09
N LYS A 2 -43.08 -17.54 -46.93
CA LYS A 2 -42.20 -17.85 -45.79
C LYS A 2 -42.76 -17.18 -44.52
N LYS A 3 -43.03 -17.94 -43.45
CA LYS A 3 -43.45 -17.41 -42.15
C LYS A 3 -42.27 -16.68 -41.50
N THR A 4 -42.26 -15.36 -41.53
CA THR A 4 -41.25 -14.57 -40.82
C THR A 4 -41.60 -14.51 -39.33
N ARG A 5 -40.64 -14.83 -38.46
CA ARG A 5 -40.81 -14.68 -37.01
C ARG A 5 -40.93 -13.18 -36.70
N LYS A 6 -42.04 -12.74 -36.09
CA LYS A 6 -42.16 -11.36 -35.62
C LYS A 6 -41.16 -11.12 -34.51
N ALA A 7 -40.32 -10.09 -34.65
CA ALA A 7 -39.37 -9.69 -33.63
C ALA A 7 -40.13 -9.03 -32.47
N ASN A 8 -40.25 -9.73 -31.35
CA ASN A 8 -40.83 -9.17 -30.14
C ASN A 8 -39.85 -8.15 -29.54
N TYR A 9 -40.26 -6.88 -29.52
CA TYR A 9 -39.51 -5.83 -28.84
C TYR A 9 -39.45 -6.13 -27.34
N ARG A 10 -38.24 -6.23 -26.79
CA ARG A 10 -38.01 -6.30 -25.34
C ARG A 10 -37.51 -4.93 -24.88
N PRO A 11 -38.25 -4.20 -24.04
CA PRO A 11 -37.79 -2.91 -23.55
C PRO A 11 -36.48 -3.08 -22.78
N VAL A 12 -35.43 -2.38 -23.24
CA VAL A 12 -34.12 -2.39 -22.61
C VAL A 12 -34.18 -1.46 -21.40
N SER A 13 -34.08 -2.03 -20.19
CA SER A 13 -33.99 -1.23 -18.97
C SER A 13 -32.73 -0.37 -18.99
N ARG A 14 -32.83 0.92 -18.69
CA ARG A 14 -31.67 1.83 -18.56
C ARG A 14 -30.86 1.64 -17.27
N ARG A 15 -31.30 0.74 -16.38
CA ARG A 15 -30.65 0.48 -15.10
C ARG A 15 -29.24 -0.11 -15.30
N PRO A 16 -28.23 0.23 -14.50
CA PRO A 16 -26.89 -0.38 -14.59
C PRO A 16 -26.96 -1.89 -14.34
N LYS A 17 -26.06 -2.68 -14.94
CA LYS A 17 -26.05 -4.16 -14.79
C LYS A 17 -25.97 -4.60 -13.31
N SER A 18 -25.32 -3.82 -12.45
CA SER A 18 -25.24 -4.05 -11.00
C SER A 18 -26.60 -4.02 -10.30
N SER A 19 -27.49 -3.10 -10.68
CA SER A 19 -28.83 -3.01 -10.11
C SER A 19 -29.85 -3.94 -10.80
N ARG A 20 -29.42 -4.68 -11.84
CA ARG A 20 -30.22 -5.76 -12.45
C ARG A 20 -30.04 -7.10 -11.72
N GLY A 21 -29.07 -7.18 -10.81
CA GLY A 21 -28.84 -8.34 -9.94
C GLY A 21 -29.95 -8.49 -8.89
N ARG A 22 -30.25 -9.74 -8.55
CA ARG A 22 -31.14 -10.12 -7.45
C ARG A 22 -30.68 -9.48 -6.13
N PHE A 23 -31.58 -9.46 -5.13
CA PHE A 23 -31.33 -8.97 -3.77
C PHE A 23 -29.88 -9.21 -3.29
N TYR A 24 -29.29 -8.19 -2.67
CA TYR A 24 -27.92 -8.25 -2.15
C TYR A 24 -27.78 -9.41 -1.15
N ASP A 25 -26.96 -10.41 -1.50
CA ASP A 25 -26.70 -11.55 -0.63
C ASP A 25 -25.80 -11.11 0.51
N LEU A 26 -26.40 -10.70 1.63
CA LEU A 26 -25.69 -10.25 2.82
C LEU A 26 -24.83 -11.38 3.39
N LYS A 27 -25.35 -12.61 3.39
CA LYS A 27 -24.61 -13.79 3.86
C LYS A 27 -23.28 -13.97 3.13
N LYS A 28 -23.24 -13.84 1.79
CA LYS A 28 -21.98 -13.99 1.04
C LYS A 28 -20.99 -12.85 1.30
N ASN A 29 -21.49 -11.63 1.42
CA ASN A 29 -20.67 -10.41 1.47
C ASN A 29 -20.26 -9.98 2.89
N GLN A 30 -20.76 -10.65 3.93
CA GLN A 30 -20.38 -10.37 5.31
C GLN A 30 -18.91 -10.77 5.56
N LYS A 31 -18.17 -9.86 6.19
CA LYS A 31 -16.77 -10.10 6.61
C LYS A 31 -16.69 -10.93 7.89
N ASP A 32 -17.60 -10.66 8.82
CA ASP A 32 -17.68 -11.36 10.09
C ASP A 32 -18.13 -12.81 9.88
N SER A 33 -17.31 -13.75 10.35
CA SER A 33 -17.53 -15.19 10.17
C SER A 33 -18.73 -15.71 10.98
N ILE A 34 -18.96 -15.19 12.18
CA ILE A 34 -20.07 -15.61 13.05
C ILE A 34 -21.38 -15.12 12.45
N LEU A 35 -21.44 -13.82 12.10
CA LEU A 35 -22.63 -13.27 11.46
C LEU A 35 -22.91 -13.97 10.15
N LYS A 36 -21.89 -14.24 9.33
CA LYS A 36 -22.03 -14.97 8.06
C LYS A 36 -22.63 -16.37 8.22
N LEU A 37 -22.29 -17.09 9.28
CA LEU A 37 -22.83 -18.42 9.54
C LEU A 37 -24.32 -18.34 9.93
N LYS A 38 -24.66 -17.41 10.82
CA LYS A 38 -26.01 -17.28 11.39
C LYS A 38 -26.98 -16.49 10.52
N TRP A 39 -26.49 -15.66 9.60
CA TRP A 39 -27.33 -14.80 8.77
C TRP A 39 -28.16 -15.61 7.76
N ASN A 40 -29.46 -15.30 7.69
CA ASN A 40 -30.37 -15.86 6.70
C ASN A 40 -31.03 -14.75 5.87
N ASN A 41 -30.76 -14.74 4.55
CA ASN A 41 -31.30 -13.74 3.62
C ASN A 41 -32.83 -13.85 3.44
N ASN A 42 -33.45 -14.96 3.81
CA ASN A 42 -34.90 -15.14 3.73
C ASN A 42 -35.64 -14.50 4.91
N LYS A 43 -34.92 -14.11 5.97
CA LYS A 43 -35.48 -13.47 7.17
C LYS A 43 -35.28 -11.96 7.12
N THR A 44 -36.12 -11.23 7.86
CA THR A 44 -35.92 -9.78 8.03
C THR A 44 -34.69 -9.50 8.90
N VAL A 45 -34.20 -8.26 8.86
CA VAL A 45 -33.04 -7.84 9.65
C VAL A 45 -33.28 -8.02 11.15
N LEU A 46 -34.47 -7.64 11.64
CA LEU A 46 -34.84 -7.78 13.06
C LEU A 46 -34.86 -9.25 13.50
N GLN A 47 -35.46 -10.12 12.69
CA GLN A 47 -35.48 -11.57 12.96
C GLN A 47 -34.08 -12.19 12.96
N ASN A 48 -33.15 -11.70 12.13
CA ASN A 48 -31.77 -12.17 12.18
C ASN A 48 -31.07 -11.70 13.47
N PHE A 49 -31.30 -10.47 13.91
CA PHE A 49 -30.71 -9.95 15.16
C PHE A 49 -31.21 -10.67 16.40
N GLU A 50 -32.47 -11.09 16.45
CA GLU A 50 -32.99 -11.93 17.54
C GLU A 50 -32.26 -13.29 17.67
N ASN A 51 -31.68 -13.80 16.58
CA ASN A 51 -30.94 -15.07 16.57
C ASN A 51 -29.44 -14.90 16.88
N ILE A 52 -28.96 -13.67 17.01
CA ILE A 52 -27.55 -13.36 17.25
C ILE A 52 -27.38 -13.11 18.75
N ASN A 53 -26.58 -13.94 19.42
CA ASN A 53 -26.29 -13.76 20.84
C ASN A 53 -24.87 -13.19 20.99
N LEU A 54 -24.67 -12.31 21.99
CA LEU A 54 -23.37 -11.72 22.27
C LEU A 54 -22.33 -12.77 22.66
N ARG A 55 -22.76 -13.85 23.31
CA ARG A 55 -21.89 -14.97 23.70
C ARG A 55 -21.15 -15.61 22.55
N ASP A 56 -21.73 -15.60 21.35
CA ASP A 56 -21.08 -16.18 20.18
C ASP A 56 -19.80 -15.45 19.78
N PHE A 57 -19.70 -14.16 20.14
CA PHE A 57 -18.54 -13.29 19.87
C PHE A 57 -17.49 -13.31 20.98
N GLU A 58 -17.77 -13.95 22.12
CA GLU A 58 -16.84 -14.03 23.25
C GLU A 58 -15.51 -14.68 22.82
N ASN A 59 -15.57 -15.70 21.96
CA ASN A 59 -14.38 -16.37 21.45
C ASN A 59 -13.56 -15.55 20.43
N GLN A 60 -14.12 -14.45 19.90
CA GLN A 60 -13.42 -13.52 19.01
C GLN A 60 -12.89 -12.29 19.74
N LEU A 61 -13.38 -12.03 20.95
CA LEU A 61 -12.75 -11.07 21.83
C LEU A 61 -11.35 -11.61 22.13
N ALA A 62 -10.34 -10.77 21.94
CA ALA A 62 -8.96 -11.17 22.16
C ALA A 62 -8.82 -11.71 23.59
N ASP A 63 -8.15 -12.85 23.75
CA ASP A 63 -7.84 -13.37 25.08
C ASP A 63 -7.22 -12.25 25.91
N ASP A 64 -7.74 -12.01 27.12
CA ASP A 64 -7.22 -10.99 28.03
C ASP A 64 -5.71 -11.17 28.27
N GLU A 65 -5.20 -12.40 28.13
CA GLU A 65 -3.78 -12.72 28.20
C GLU A 65 -2.95 -12.13 27.03
N ALA A 66 -3.51 -12.03 25.83
CA ALA A 66 -2.87 -11.38 24.69
C ALA A 66 -2.85 -9.84 24.84
N LEU A 67 -3.87 -9.27 25.48
CA LEU A 67 -3.92 -7.84 25.86
C LEU A 67 -3.02 -7.53 27.07
N SER A 68 -2.85 -8.49 27.99
CA SER A 68 -1.99 -8.41 29.17
C SER A 68 -0.51 -8.45 28.81
N LYS A 69 -0.14 -9.10 27.70
CA LYS A 69 1.23 -9.11 27.21
C LYS A 69 1.64 -7.69 26.85
N LYS A 70 2.47 -7.10 27.71
CA LYS A 70 3.15 -5.82 27.46
C LYS A 70 3.80 -5.92 26.09
N ASN A 71 3.35 -5.10 25.14
CA ASN A 71 4.00 -5.00 23.84
C ASN A 71 5.50 -4.83 24.08
N PRO A 72 6.38 -5.57 23.37
CA PRO A 72 7.81 -5.45 23.58
C PRO A 72 8.17 -3.97 23.45
N GLU A 73 8.74 -3.40 24.52
CA GLU A 73 9.16 -2.00 24.55
C GLU A 73 10.23 -1.82 23.47
N LYS A 74 9.79 -1.48 22.26
CA LYS A 74 10.67 -0.87 21.28
C LYS A 74 10.96 0.52 21.82
N SER A 75 12.11 0.67 22.47
CA SER A 75 12.64 1.97 22.79
C SER A 75 12.68 2.80 21.50
N LEU A 76 12.05 3.97 21.53
CA LEU A 76 12.11 4.91 20.43
C LEU A 76 13.56 5.36 20.27
N ASN A 77 14.04 5.40 19.03
CA ASN A 77 15.37 5.93 18.73
C ASN A 77 15.40 7.45 19.08
N GLU A 78 16.59 8.01 19.34
CA GLU A 78 16.78 9.44 19.65
C GLU A 78 16.20 10.38 18.58
N MET A 79 16.14 9.91 17.34
CA MET A 79 15.54 10.67 16.23
C MET A 79 14.01 10.59 16.26
N ASP A 80 13.45 9.44 16.62
CA ASP A 80 12.01 9.27 16.74
C ASP A 80 11.45 10.08 17.92
N THR A 81 12.17 10.16 19.03
CA THR A 81 11.78 11.00 20.17
C THR A 81 11.71 12.49 19.81
N LYS A 82 12.66 12.99 19.01
CA LYS A 82 12.63 14.38 18.48
C LYS A 82 11.45 14.62 17.55
N ILE A 83 11.09 13.63 16.73
CA ILE A 83 9.94 13.70 15.83
C ILE A 83 8.64 13.74 16.64
N VAL A 84 8.49 12.84 17.61
CA VAL A 84 7.33 12.78 18.50
C VAL A 84 7.17 14.09 19.28
N ALA A 85 8.26 14.64 19.83
CA ALA A 85 8.22 15.93 20.54
C ALA A 85 7.69 17.08 19.66
N LYS A 86 8.14 17.17 18.40
CA LYS A 86 7.63 18.17 17.43
C LYS A 86 6.16 17.96 17.08
N LEU A 87 5.72 16.70 16.97
CA LEU A 87 4.32 16.38 16.69
C LEU A 87 3.41 16.74 17.86
N ILE A 88 3.87 16.52 19.10
CA ILE A 88 3.17 16.93 20.32
C ILE A 88 3.07 18.45 20.38
N GLU A 89 4.14 19.17 20.12
CA GLU A 89 4.13 20.64 20.09
C GLU A 89 3.15 21.20 19.04
N LYS A 90 3.08 20.56 17.86
CA LYS A 90 2.24 20.98 16.74
C LYS A 90 0.75 20.67 16.92
N HIS A 91 0.43 19.48 17.42
CA HIS A 91 -0.95 18.95 17.42
C HIS A 91 -1.55 18.75 18.82
N LYS A 92 -0.77 18.97 19.89
CA LYS A 92 -1.18 18.87 21.30
C LYS A 92 -1.80 17.52 21.68
N ASP A 93 -3.14 17.43 21.75
CA ASP A 93 -3.87 16.22 22.12
C ASP A 93 -4.63 15.59 20.93
N ASP A 94 -4.47 16.12 19.71
CA ASP A 94 -5.06 15.51 18.51
C ASP A 94 -4.20 14.38 17.97
N TYR A 95 -4.38 13.19 18.57
CA TYR A 95 -3.68 11.96 18.18
C TYR A 95 -3.99 11.52 16.73
N VAL A 96 -5.15 11.89 16.18
CA VAL A 96 -5.51 11.53 14.80
C VAL A 96 -4.68 12.35 13.83
N ALA A 97 -4.57 13.66 14.05
CA ALA A 97 -3.72 14.54 13.25
C ALA A 97 -2.24 14.12 13.35
N MET A 98 -1.74 13.81 14.55
CA MET A 98 -0.37 13.31 14.74
C MET A 98 -0.11 12.03 13.95
N SER A 99 -1.04 11.07 13.98
CA SER A 99 -0.85 9.78 13.29
C SER A 99 -0.73 9.95 11.77
N ARG A 100 -1.44 10.93 11.20
CA ARG A 100 -1.39 11.24 9.76
C ARG A 100 -0.06 11.91 9.40
N ASP A 101 0.37 12.88 10.21
CA ASP A 101 1.60 13.63 9.97
C ASP A 101 2.84 12.75 10.16
N MET A 102 2.83 11.83 11.12
CA MET A 102 3.89 10.83 11.33
C MET A 102 4.08 9.92 10.10
N LYS A 103 2.99 9.49 9.46
CA LYS A 103 3.05 8.70 8.21
C LYS A 103 3.65 9.51 7.06
N LEU A 104 3.29 10.78 6.94
CA LEU A 104 3.85 11.67 5.92
C LEU A 104 5.35 11.89 6.12
N GLN A 105 5.78 12.07 7.37
CA GLN A 105 7.20 12.25 7.71
C GLN A 105 8.03 11.01 7.39
N GLN A 106 7.53 9.80 7.67
CA GLN A 106 8.21 8.55 7.29
C GLN A 106 8.37 8.43 5.77
N LEU A 107 7.33 8.78 5.00
CA LEU A 107 7.38 8.74 3.54
C LEU A 107 8.38 9.76 2.98
N LEU A 108 8.39 10.97 3.51
CA LEU A 108 9.36 12.02 3.16
C LEU A 108 10.81 11.59 3.43
N LEU A 109 11.07 10.96 4.58
CA LEU A 109 12.39 10.46 4.94
C LEU A 109 12.88 9.41 3.93
N LEU A 110 12.01 8.48 3.55
CA LEU A 110 12.33 7.42 2.58
C LEU A 110 12.65 8.00 1.19
N LEU A 111 11.88 8.99 0.74
CA LEU A 111 12.12 9.70 -0.52
C LEU A 111 13.46 10.48 -0.50
N LEU A 112 13.76 11.18 0.60
CA LEU A 112 15.03 11.90 0.75
C LEU A 112 16.22 10.94 0.72
N GLN A 113 16.10 9.79 1.39
CA GLN A 113 17.14 8.76 1.38
C GLN A 113 17.34 8.15 -0.01
N GLN A 114 16.25 7.94 -0.76
CA GLN A 114 16.33 7.48 -2.15
C GLN A 114 17.01 8.53 -3.04
N ARG A 115 16.69 9.82 -2.85
CA ARG A 115 17.31 10.92 -3.60
C ARG A 115 18.80 11.06 -3.31
N GLN A 116 19.23 10.94 -2.05
CA GLN A 116 20.65 10.96 -1.69
C GLN A 116 21.41 9.82 -2.37
N ARG A 117 20.86 8.61 -2.37
CA ARG A 117 21.48 7.46 -3.06
C ARG A 117 21.66 7.70 -4.56
N GLN A 118 20.65 8.28 -5.22
CA GLN A 118 20.76 8.64 -6.64
C GLN A 118 21.87 9.67 -6.91
N LEU A 119 21.99 10.70 -6.06
CA LEU A 119 23.03 11.71 -6.21
C LEU A 119 24.43 11.12 -6.02
N GLN A 120 24.62 10.22 -5.06
CA GLN A 120 25.90 9.51 -4.88
C GLN A 120 26.26 8.65 -6.10
N GLN A 121 25.29 7.94 -6.68
CA GLN A 121 25.51 7.16 -7.90
C GLN A 121 25.89 8.05 -9.09
N GLN A 122 25.25 9.20 -9.25
CA GLN A 122 25.57 10.16 -10.31
C GLN A 122 26.99 10.72 -10.16
N LEU A 123 27.38 11.11 -8.95
CA LEU A 123 28.75 11.57 -8.64
C LEU A 123 29.79 10.51 -8.98
N GLN A 124 29.52 9.25 -8.60
CA GLN A 124 30.43 8.13 -8.89
C GLN A 124 30.56 7.89 -10.39
N GLN A 125 29.45 7.96 -11.14
CA GLN A 125 29.48 7.85 -12.61
C GLN A 125 30.27 8.99 -13.26
N GLN A 126 30.12 10.23 -12.78
CA GLN A 126 30.90 11.36 -13.28
C GLN A 126 32.40 11.18 -13.03
N GLN A 127 32.80 10.73 -11.85
CA GLN A 127 34.20 10.46 -11.54
C GLN A 127 34.78 9.37 -12.45
N LEU A 128 34.03 8.30 -12.71
CA LEU A 128 34.44 7.24 -13.63
C LEU A 128 34.59 7.73 -15.07
N GLN A 129 33.67 8.58 -15.54
CA GLN A 129 33.76 9.19 -16.87
C GLN A 129 35.00 10.10 -17.00
N GLN A 130 35.29 10.90 -15.98
CA GLN A 130 36.48 11.75 -15.96
C GLN A 130 37.77 10.91 -16.01
N LEU A 131 37.83 9.82 -15.24
CA LEU A 131 38.96 8.89 -15.27
C LEU A 131 39.15 8.25 -16.65
N GLN A 132 38.07 7.81 -17.31
CA GLN A 132 38.14 7.27 -18.68
C GLN A 132 38.66 8.31 -19.67
N GLN A 133 38.19 9.56 -19.60
CA GLN A 133 38.66 10.63 -20.48
C GLN A 133 40.14 10.92 -20.27
N GLN A 134 40.62 10.93 -19.03
CA GLN A 134 42.05 11.10 -18.72
C GLN A 134 42.89 9.95 -19.31
N GLN A 135 42.43 8.69 -19.18
CA GLN A 135 43.13 7.54 -19.76
C GLN A 135 43.20 7.63 -21.29
N LEU A 136 42.11 8.03 -21.96
CA LEU A 136 42.08 8.22 -23.41
C LEU A 136 43.03 9.32 -23.87
N GLN A 137 43.11 10.44 -23.13
CA GLN A 137 44.07 11.51 -23.43
C GLN A 137 45.51 11.04 -23.28
N GLN A 138 45.83 10.25 -22.25
CA GLN A 138 47.17 9.68 -22.07
C GLN A 138 47.55 8.70 -23.20
N GLN A 139 46.61 7.87 -23.66
CA GLN A 139 46.85 6.96 -24.78
C GLN A 139 47.11 7.68 -26.10
N GLN A 140 46.48 8.85 -26.33
CA GLN A 140 46.71 9.65 -27.54
C GLN A 140 48.04 10.42 -27.53
N GLN A 141 48.66 10.62 -26.36
CA GLN A 141 49.95 11.29 -26.21
C GLN A 141 51.16 10.35 -26.29
N LEU A 142 50.95 9.03 -26.40
CA LEU A 142 52.05 8.10 -26.66
C LEU A 142 52.56 8.30 -28.10
N PRO A 143 53.85 8.62 -28.31
CA PRO A 143 54.40 8.76 -29.64
C PRO A 143 54.22 7.43 -30.40
N ARG A 144 53.67 7.51 -31.62
CA ARG A 144 53.75 6.41 -32.58
C ARG A 144 55.23 6.21 -32.91
N PHE A 145 55.94 5.42 -32.12
CA PHE A 145 57.20 4.82 -32.55
C PHE A 145 56.84 3.83 -33.66
N ALA A 146 56.74 4.37 -34.88
CA ALA A 146 56.78 3.58 -36.08
C ALA A 146 58.12 2.83 -36.05
N LEU A 147 58.02 1.53 -35.85
CA LEU A 147 59.08 0.55 -36.06
C LEU A 147 59.70 0.80 -37.45
N LYS A 148 60.84 1.50 -37.48
CA LYS A 148 61.78 1.41 -38.60
C LYS A 148 62.67 0.21 -38.33
N HIS A 149 62.16 -0.97 -38.66
CA HIS A 149 63.00 -2.09 -39.04
C HIS A 149 62.84 -2.31 -40.54
N GLU A 150 63.95 -2.68 -41.19
CA GLU A 150 64.13 -3.10 -42.59
C GLU A 150 64.84 -2.05 -43.48
N ASN A 151 66.18 -2.08 -43.40
CA ASN A 151 67.07 -2.55 -44.48
C ASN A 151 68.40 -3.02 -43.88
#